data_AF-A0A7Y1ZFA4-F1
#
_entry.id   AF-A0A7Y1ZFA4-F1
#
_cell.length_a   1.000
_cell.length_b   1.000
_cell.length_c   1.000
_cell.angle_alpha   90.00
_cell.angle_beta   90.00
_cell.angle_gamma   90.00
#
_symmetry.space_group_name_H-M   'P 1'
#
loop_
_entity.id
_entity.type
_entity.pdbx_description
1 polymer ?
#
loop_
_entity_poly.entity_id
_entity_poly.type
_entity_poly.pdbx_seq_one_letter_code
_entity_poly.pdbx_strand_id
1 'polypeptide(L)'
;RPLAHRYLRIAGKGDFYHEKHLSYWGLRNLCRDFHIIDYSHKVIAEPERFGVEYMLKPGSTKHRLARLVATTLPWLAPHIWLLQKPASIADAG
;
A
#
# COMPACT_ATOMS: atom_id res chain seq x y z
N ARG A 1 -15.33 14.13 -16.90
CA ARG A 1 -14.55 14.36 -15.66
C ARG A 1 -14.33 15.88 -15.47
N PRO A 2 -15.29 16.64 -14.89
CA PRO A 2 -15.27 18.12 -14.96
C PRO A 2 -14.65 18.84 -13.74
N LEU A 3 -14.35 18.13 -12.64
CA LEU A 3 -13.90 18.78 -11.40
C LEU A 3 -12.41 19.19 -11.43
N ALA A 4 -11.57 18.44 -12.15
CA ALA A 4 -10.13 18.70 -12.22
C ALA A 4 -9.80 20.03 -12.92
N HIS A 5 -10.63 20.47 -13.87
CA HIS A 5 -10.37 21.70 -14.63
C HIS A 5 -10.74 22.98 -13.87
N ARG A 6 -11.61 22.95 -12.85
CA ARG A 6 -12.05 24.16 -12.14
C ARG A 6 -11.05 24.63 -11.07
N TYR A 7 -10.27 23.71 -10.48
CA TYR A 7 -9.29 24.06 -9.44
C TYR A 7 -8.00 24.68 -10.00
N LEU A 8 -7.58 24.27 -11.20
CA LEU A 8 -6.37 24.79 -11.88
C LEU A 8 -6.42 26.30 -12.13
N ARG A 9 -7.61 26.87 -12.35
CA ARG A 9 -7.77 28.29 -12.72
C ARG A 9 -7.75 29.25 -11.53
N ILE A 10 -7.94 28.75 -10.31
CA ILE A 10 -7.95 29.57 -9.08
C ILE A 10 -6.56 29.62 -8.43
N ALA A 11 -5.74 28.57 -8.59
CA ALA A 11 -4.53 28.40 -7.80
C ALA A 11 -3.26 29.08 -8.36
N GLY A 12 -3.22 29.51 -9.63
CA GLY A 12 -2.32 30.53 -10.19
C GLY A 12 -0.81 30.51 -9.88
N LYS A 13 -0.25 29.46 -9.26
CA LYS A 13 1.16 29.37 -8.83
C LYS A 13 1.60 27.91 -8.69
N GLY A 14 2.65 27.56 -9.43
CA GLY A 14 3.72 26.63 -9.03
C GLY A 14 3.42 25.14 -8.99
N ASP A 15 4.17 24.39 -9.79
CA ASP A 15 4.45 22.94 -9.73
C ASP A 15 3.79 22.15 -8.59
N PHE A 16 2.66 21.50 -8.88
CA PHE A 16 2.04 20.53 -7.99
C PHE A 16 2.25 19.11 -8.52
N TYR A 17 3.05 18.31 -7.82
CA TYR A 17 2.99 16.86 -7.91
C TYR A 17 1.59 16.42 -7.47
N HIS A 18 0.72 16.14 -8.44
CA HIS A 18 -0.57 15.50 -8.18
C HIS A 18 -0.34 14.02 -7.89
N GLU A 19 0.21 13.71 -6.72
CA GLU A 19 0.08 12.37 -6.15
C GLU A 19 -1.40 12.13 -5.93
N LYS A 20 -2.04 11.39 -6.84
CA LYS A 20 -3.43 10.95 -6.64
C LYS A 20 -3.40 9.89 -5.56
N HIS A 21 -3.64 10.29 -4.30
CA HIS A 21 -3.82 9.35 -3.21
C HIS A 21 -4.99 8.42 -3.55
N LEU A 22 -4.67 7.15 -3.81
CA LEU A 22 -5.67 6.11 -4.01
C LEU A 22 -6.08 5.56 -2.65
N SER A 23 -7.38 5.31 -2.48
CA SER A 23 -7.83 4.49 -1.36
C SER A 23 -7.28 3.07 -1.51
N TYR A 24 -7.30 2.29 -0.42
CA TYR A 24 -6.99 0.86 -0.45
C TYR A 24 -7.69 0.12 -1.61
N TRP A 25 -8.99 0.40 -1.80
CA TRP A 25 -9.80 -0.18 -2.86
C TRP A 25 -9.37 0.30 -4.25
N GLY A 26 -9.03 1.59 -4.38
CA GLY A 26 -8.50 2.17 -5.61
C GLY A 26 -7.17 1.54 -6.01
N LEU A 27 -6.27 1.32 -5.04
CA LEU A 27 -4.99 0.64 -5.26
C LEU A 27 -5.20 -0.83 -5.62
N ARG A 28 -6.11 -1.55 -4.94
CA ARG A 28 -6.44 -2.94 -5.26
C ARG A 28 -7.00 -3.09 -6.67
N ASN A 29 -7.86 -2.17 -7.10
CA ASN A 29 -8.37 -2.16 -8.46
C ASN A 29 -7.29 -1.81 -9.50
N LEU A 30 -6.34 -0.93 -9.18
CA LEU A 30 -5.21 -0.62 -10.05
C LEU A 30 -4.33 -1.86 -10.27
N CYS A 31 -4.13 -2.67 -9.23
CA CYS A 31 -3.29 -3.87 -9.26
C CYS A 31 -4.03 -5.15 -9.67
N ARG A 32 -5.27 -5.06 -10.16
CA ARG A 32 -6.15 -6.23 -10.38
C ARG A 32 -5.63 -7.26 -11.39
N ASP A 33 -4.77 -6.83 -12.32
CA ASP A 33 -4.20 -7.71 -13.36
C ASP A 33 -2.93 -8.43 -12.88
N PHE A 34 -2.53 -8.23 -11.62
CA PHE A 34 -1.40 -8.88 -10.97
C PHE A 34 -1.87 -9.85 -9.89
N HIS A 35 -1.08 -10.90 -9.65
CA HIS A 35 -1.16 -11.66 -8.42
C HIS A 35 -0.51 -10.84 -7.30
N ILE A 36 -1.31 -10.41 -6.33
CA ILE A 36 -0.87 -9.57 -5.21
C ILE A 36 -0.42 -10.46 -4.06
N ILE A 37 0.85 -10.40 -3.70
CA ILE A 37 1.40 -11.06 -2.51
C ILE A 37 1.56 -9.99 -1.43
N ASP A 38 0.75 -10.06 -0.38
CA ASP A 38 0.74 -9.07 0.70
C ASP A 38 1.71 -9.46 1.84
N TYR A 39 2.75 -8.66 2.03
CA TYR A 39 3.74 -8.83 3.10
C TYR A 39 3.46 -7.96 4.33
N SER A 40 2.49 -7.05 4.28
CA SER A 40 2.24 -6.06 5.34
C SER A 40 2.06 -6.72 6.71
N HIS A 41 1.21 -7.76 6.76
CA HIS A 41 0.99 -8.51 7.99
C HIS A 41 2.23 -9.26 8.47
N LYS A 42 3.03 -9.84 7.55
CA LYS A 42 4.24 -10.59 7.90
C LYS A 42 5.31 -9.68 8.51
N VAL A 43 5.50 -8.50 7.93
CA VAL A 43 6.45 -7.49 8.43
C VAL A 43 6.05 -7.01 9.82
N ILE A 44 4.74 -6.81 10.06
CA ILE A 44 4.25 -6.39 11.37
C ILE A 44 4.31 -7.53 12.40
N ALA A 45 4.04 -8.78 12.00
CA ALA A 45 4.00 -9.92 12.90
C ALA A 45 5.39 -10.43 13.30
N GLU A 46 6.36 -10.35 12.38
CA GLU A 46 7.73 -10.82 12.56
C GLU A 46 8.74 -9.67 12.35
N PRO A 47 8.67 -8.56 13.12
CA PRO A 47 9.48 -7.37 12.86
C PRO A 47 10.98 -7.64 12.88
N GLU A 48 11.44 -8.64 13.65
CA GLU A 48 12.84 -9.07 13.70
C GLU A 48 13.32 -9.70 12.39
N ARG A 49 12.47 -10.50 11.76
CA ARG A 49 12.79 -11.16 10.49
C ARG A 49 12.94 -10.17 9.34
N PHE A 50 12.26 -9.03 9.43
CA PHE A 50 12.21 -8.00 8.39
C PHE A 50 13.02 -6.75 8.74
N GLY A 51 13.71 -6.71 9.89
CA GLY A 51 14.59 -5.61 10.29
C GLY A 51 13.86 -4.29 10.59
N VAL A 52 12.62 -4.34 11.08
CA VAL A 52 11.78 -3.15 11.36
C VAL A 52 11.55 -2.90 12.86
N GLU A 53 12.39 -3.47 13.72
CA GLU A 53 12.31 -3.39 15.18
C GLU A 53 12.46 -1.95 15.68
N TYR A 54 13.19 -1.12 14.93
CA TYR A 54 13.32 0.31 15.19
C TYR A 54 11.97 1.06 15.13
N MET A 55 11.01 0.56 14.35
CA MET A 55 9.65 1.11 14.26
C MET A 55 8.66 0.37 15.17
N LEU A 56 8.82 -0.95 15.24
CA LEU A 56 7.93 -1.89 15.91
C LEU A 56 8.73 -2.81 16.82
N LYS A 57 8.99 -2.34 18.04
CA LYS A 57 9.67 -3.17 19.05
C LYS A 57 8.83 -4.43 19.34
N PRO A 58 9.38 -5.65 19.15
CA PRO A 58 8.72 -6.90 19.46
C PRO A 58 8.13 -6.91 20.88
N GLY A 59 6.98 -7.55 21.06
CA GLY A 59 6.29 -7.60 22.36
C GLY A 59 5.69 -6.28 22.91
N SER A 60 6.01 -5.11 22.34
CA SER A 60 5.49 -3.81 22.81
C SER A 60 3.98 -3.65 22.58
N THR A 61 3.36 -2.73 23.32
CA THR A 61 1.93 -2.38 23.16
C THR A 61 1.63 -1.86 21.74
N LYS A 62 2.51 -1.00 21.20
CA LYS A 62 2.44 -0.51 19.82
C LYS A 62 2.45 -1.67 18.82
N HIS A 63 3.35 -2.64 18.99
CA HIS A 63 3.42 -3.81 18.11
C HIS A 63 2.15 -4.66 18.19
N ARG A 64 1.61 -4.92 19.40
CA ARG A 64 0.34 -5.67 19.55
C ARG A 64 -0.83 -4.95 18.88
N LEU A 65 -0.92 -3.63 19.06
CA LEU A 65 -1.96 -2.82 18.43
C LEU A 65 -1.80 -2.82 16.90
N ALA A 66 -0.60 -2.60 16.40
CA ALA A 66 -0.32 -2.64 14.97
C ALA A 66 -0.70 -4.00 14.35
N ARG A 67 -0.39 -5.09 15.04
CA ARG A 67 -0.76 -6.45 14.60
C ARG A 67 -2.29 -6.67 14.60
N LEU A 68 -3.00 -6.16 15.61
CA LEU A 68 -4.46 -6.22 15.66
C LEU A 68 -5.10 -5.39 14.53
N VAL A 69 -4.59 -4.18 14.29
CA VAL A 69 -5.08 -3.30 13.21
C VAL A 69 -4.79 -3.95 11.85
N ALA A 70 -3.59 -4.46 11.62
CA ALA A 70 -3.22 -5.09 10.35
C ALA A 70 -4.04 -6.35 10.03
N THR A 71 -4.53 -7.07 11.05
CA THR A 71 -5.38 -8.26 10.88
C THR A 71 -6.85 -7.93 10.70
N THR A 72 -7.37 -6.92 11.41
CA THR A 72 -8.81 -6.60 11.43
C THR A 72 -9.20 -5.51 10.43
N LEU A 73 -8.32 -4.53 10.24
CA LEU A 73 -8.53 -3.33 9.43
C LEU A 73 -7.30 -3.11 8.52
N PRO A 74 -7.00 -4.04 7.61
CA PRO A 74 -5.78 -3.98 6.79
C PRO A 74 -5.70 -2.68 5.98
N TRP A 75 -6.83 -2.11 5.54
CA TRP A 75 -6.92 -0.84 4.82
C TRP A 75 -6.43 0.40 5.59
N LEU A 76 -6.21 0.29 6.91
CA LEU A 76 -5.59 1.32 7.74
C LEU A 76 -4.08 1.11 7.93
N ALA A 77 -3.56 -0.06 7.59
CA ALA A 77 -2.16 -0.41 7.77
C ALA A 77 -1.32 0.03 6.55
N PRO A 78 -0.02 0.30 6.73
CA PRO A 78 0.88 0.49 5.60
C PRO A 78 0.95 -0.80 4.76
N HIS A 79 0.88 -0.64 3.44
CA HIS A 79 0.81 -1.77 2.50
C HIS A 79 2.16 -2.06 1.85
N ILE A 80 2.61 -3.31 1.97
CA ILE A 80 3.79 -3.84 1.30
C ILE A 80 3.33 -4.96 0.38
N TRP A 81 3.01 -4.61 -0.86
CA TRP A 81 2.50 -5.53 -1.87
C TRP A 81 3.58 -5.84 -2.90
N LEU A 82 3.83 -7.13 -3.12
CA LEU A 82 4.58 -7.59 -4.28
C LEU A 82 3.59 -7.95 -5.38
N LEU A 83 3.75 -7.32 -6.55
CA LEU A 83 2.91 -7.55 -7.71
C LEU A 83 3.60 -8.53 -8.63
N GLN A 84 3.07 -9.73 -8.73
CA GLN A 84 3.56 -10.75 -9.64
C GLN A 84 2.72 -10.73 -10.92
N LYS A 85 3.39 -10.55 -12.07
CA LYS A 85 2.72 -10.69 -13.36
C LYS A 85 2.32 -12.17 -13.55
N PRO A 86 1.08 -12.46 -13.96
CA PRO A 86 0.71 -13.83 -14.31
C PRO A 86 1.61 -14.34 -15.44
N ALA A 87 2.06 -15.60 -15.34
CA ALA A 87 2.87 -16.23 -16.38
C ALA A 87 2.10 -16.16 -17.71
N SER A 88 2.71 -15.56 -18.73
CA SER A 88 2.08 -15.52 -20.05
C SER A 88 2.47 -16.79 -20.82
N ILE A 89 1.52 -17.32 -21.61
CA ILE A 89 1.76 -18.50 -22.47
C ILE A 89 2.93 -18.23 -23.46
N ALA A 90 3.27 -16.96 -23.72
CA ALA A 90 4.36 -16.57 -24.61
C ALA A 90 5.78 -16.72 -23.99
N ASP A 91 5.89 -16.88 -22.67
CA ASP A 91 7.19 -16.99 -21.98
C ASP A 91 7.66 -18.46 -21.80
N ALA A 92 6.90 -19.44 -22.32
CA ALA A 92 7.14 -20.87 -22.16
C ALA A 92 7.71 -21.55 -23.43
N GLY A 93 8.26 -20.77 -24.37
CA GLY A 93 8.87 -21.24 -25.63
C GLY A 93 10.38 -21.31 -25.57
#